data_AF-A0A1W9SQK3-F1
#
_entry.id   AF-A0A1W9SQK3-F1
#
_cell.length_a   1.000
_cell.length_b   1.000
_cell.length_c   1.000
_cell.angle_alpha   90.00
_cell.angle_beta   90.00
_cell.angle_gamma   90.00
#
_symmetry.space_group_name_H-M   'P 1'
#
loop_
_entity.id
_entity.type
_entity.pdbx_description
1 polymer ?
#
loop_
_entity_poly.entity_id
_entity_poly.type
_entity_poly.pdbx_seq_one_letter_code
_entity_poly.pdbx_strand_id
1 'polypeptide(L)'
;MQKIYNFSEINIKILKEISHFDQVRKQDIFEEWFNFNYKIDKLDEKFLVELIEANRYNISDYIEYQLFGHFISPLLHKIYFYTKNFREWYQPELSGIVNGKILKGRPDFMIASGKTEPEKPFFFLQEFKKQATNSDPLRQLIAQMAVAINLNKGKKMRGAYNIGKWWNFVVLEKIAYGKYKKMAKI
;
A
#
# COMPACT_ATOMS: atom_id res chain seq x y z
N MET A 1 -16.60 -1.96 -25.66
CA MET A 1 -16.61 -1.42 -24.28
C MET A 1 -15.26 -1.71 -23.63
N GLN A 2 -14.67 -0.75 -22.92
CA GLN A 2 -13.50 -1.00 -22.08
C GLN A 2 -13.91 -1.88 -20.88
N LYS A 3 -13.11 -2.90 -20.57
CA LYS A 3 -13.36 -3.80 -19.43
C LYS A 3 -13.05 -3.06 -18.12
N ILE A 4 -13.94 -3.19 -17.15
CA ILE A 4 -13.84 -2.55 -15.83
C ILE A 4 -13.53 -3.62 -14.78
N TYR A 5 -12.60 -3.34 -13.89
CA TYR A 5 -12.27 -4.19 -12.74
C TYR A 5 -12.30 -3.36 -11.46
N ASN A 6 -12.89 -3.91 -10.40
CA ASN A 6 -12.76 -3.33 -9.07
C ASN A 6 -11.46 -3.84 -8.41
N PHE A 7 -10.75 -2.99 -7.66
CA PHE A 7 -9.51 -3.40 -7.00
C PHE A 7 -9.70 -4.63 -6.09
N SER A 8 -10.81 -4.70 -5.36
CA SER A 8 -11.15 -5.81 -4.46
C SER A 8 -11.28 -7.17 -5.16
N GLU A 9 -11.56 -7.19 -6.47
CA GLU A 9 -11.75 -8.41 -7.25
C GLU A 9 -10.42 -8.92 -7.85
N ILE A 10 -9.35 -8.13 -7.79
CA ILE A 10 -8.11 -8.43 -8.50
C ILE A 10 -7.38 -9.59 -7.83
N ASN A 11 -7.41 -10.72 -8.51
CA ASN A 11 -6.59 -11.90 -8.24
C ASN A 11 -5.51 -12.06 -9.32
N ILE A 12 -4.70 -13.11 -9.21
CA ILE A 12 -3.62 -13.39 -10.18
C ILE A 12 -4.11 -13.55 -11.63
N LYS A 13 -5.30 -14.13 -11.86
CA LYS A 13 -5.85 -14.32 -13.22
C LYS A 13 -6.20 -12.96 -13.83
N ILE A 14 -6.92 -12.14 -13.09
CA ILE A 14 -7.29 -10.79 -13.52
C ILE A 14 -6.05 -9.92 -13.72
N LEU A 15 -5.06 -10.00 -12.82
CA LEU A 15 -3.83 -9.22 -12.97
C LEU A 15 -3.07 -9.55 -14.26
N LYS A 16 -3.02 -10.84 -14.65
CA LYS A 16 -2.44 -11.29 -15.92
C LYS A 16 -3.24 -10.81 -17.15
N GLU A 17 -4.56 -10.64 -17.03
CA GLU A 17 -5.37 -10.04 -18.09
C GLU A 17 -5.08 -8.53 -18.21
N ILE A 18 -4.80 -7.85 -17.11
CA ILE A 18 -4.56 -6.41 -17.08
C ILE A 18 -3.25 -6.07 -17.82
N SER A 19 -2.14 -6.66 -17.40
CA SER A 19 -0.80 -6.34 -17.93
C SER A 19 0.22 -7.45 -17.64
N HIS A 20 1.43 -7.28 -18.16
CA HIS A 20 2.57 -8.12 -17.79
C HIS A 20 3.29 -7.56 -16.56
N PHE A 21 3.42 -8.38 -15.51
CA PHE A 21 4.05 -8.03 -14.24
C PHE A 21 5.12 -9.06 -13.88
N ASP A 22 6.38 -8.73 -14.12
CA ASP A 22 7.51 -9.63 -13.89
C ASP A 22 8.07 -9.46 -12.48
N GLN A 23 8.36 -10.57 -11.80
CA GLN A 23 9.01 -10.54 -10.50
C GLN A 23 10.53 -10.46 -10.63
N VAL A 24 11.12 -9.47 -9.99
CA VAL A 24 12.56 -9.32 -9.85
C VAL A 24 12.97 -9.72 -8.44
N ARG A 25 13.93 -10.64 -8.33
CA ARG A 25 14.44 -11.14 -7.03
C ARG A 25 15.51 -10.25 -6.42
N LYS A 26 16.13 -9.38 -7.22
CA LYS A 26 17.13 -8.41 -6.75
C LYS A 26 16.46 -7.36 -5.84
N GLN A 27 17.01 -7.16 -4.65
CA GLN A 27 16.41 -6.34 -3.59
C GLN A 27 17.16 -5.04 -3.29
N ASP A 28 18.22 -4.71 -4.02
CA ASP A 28 19.07 -3.52 -3.79
C ASP A 28 18.25 -2.21 -3.74
N ILE A 29 17.11 -2.16 -4.43
CA ILE A 29 16.19 -1.01 -4.41
C ILE A 29 15.65 -0.66 -3.01
N PHE A 30 15.73 -1.61 -2.08
CA PHE A 30 15.30 -1.46 -0.70
C PHE A 30 16.46 -1.15 0.26
N GLU A 31 17.72 -1.12 -0.20
CA GLU A 31 18.87 -0.84 0.67
C GLU A 31 18.72 0.51 1.38
N GLU A 32 18.36 1.56 0.65
CA GLU A 32 18.13 2.89 1.22
C GLU A 32 17.04 2.90 2.31
N TRP A 33 16.04 2.02 2.22
CA TRP A 33 14.92 2.00 3.17
C TRP A 33 15.28 1.25 4.44
N PHE A 34 15.94 0.09 4.30
CA PHE A 34 16.21 -0.82 5.41
C PHE A 34 17.57 -0.58 6.07
N ASN A 35 18.48 0.13 5.41
CA ASN A 35 19.76 0.54 5.99
C ASN A 35 19.69 1.95 6.60
N PHE A 36 18.52 2.59 6.61
CA PHE A 36 18.34 3.86 7.27
C PHE A 36 18.51 3.69 8.79
N ASN A 37 19.59 4.27 9.33
CA ASN A 37 19.89 4.20 10.75
C ASN A 37 19.04 5.19 11.54
N TYR A 38 17.76 4.88 11.71
CA TYR A 38 16.87 5.62 12.59
C TYR A 38 17.13 5.24 14.05
N LYS A 39 17.43 6.23 14.88
CA LYS A 39 17.45 6.06 16.33
C LYS A 39 16.07 6.43 16.87
N ILE A 40 15.35 5.43 17.36
CA ILE A 40 14.08 5.65 18.07
C ILE A 40 14.40 6.46 19.33
N ASP A 41 13.76 7.61 19.47
CA ASP A 41 13.91 8.42 20.67
C ASP A 41 13.08 7.86 21.83
N LYS A 42 13.31 8.35 23.06
CA LYS A 42 12.63 7.84 24.26
C LYS A 42 11.11 8.08 24.24
N LEU A 43 10.63 9.11 23.55
CA LEU A 43 9.20 9.42 23.47
C LEU A 43 8.52 8.46 22.48
N ASP A 44 9.15 8.20 21.34
CA ASP A 44 8.70 7.22 20.36
C ASP A 44 8.74 5.81 20.95
N GLU A 45 9.81 5.44 21.63
CA GLU A 45 9.94 4.14 22.30
C GLU A 45 8.82 3.94 23.33
N LYS A 46 8.61 4.94 24.20
CA LYS A 46 7.52 4.90 25.18
C LYS A 46 6.15 4.74 24.51
N PHE A 47 5.86 5.51 23.46
CA PHE A 47 4.62 5.40 22.71
C PHE A 47 4.43 4.00 22.13
N LEU A 48 5.47 3.42 21.51
CA LEU A 48 5.40 2.08 20.92
C LEU A 48 5.16 1.00 21.98
N VAL A 49 5.82 1.09 23.14
CA VAL A 49 5.61 0.17 24.26
C VAL A 49 4.16 0.27 24.77
N GLU A 50 3.66 1.49 25.00
CA GLU A 50 2.27 1.71 25.44
C GLU A 50 1.26 1.18 24.42
N LEU A 51 1.51 1.39 23.12
CA LEU A 51 0.66 0.87 22.05
C LEU A 51 0.64 -0.67 22.03
N ILE A 52 1.78 -1.32 22.23
CA ILE A 52 1.87 -2.79 22.31
C ILE A 52 1.10 -3.28 23.54
N GLU A 53 1.37 -2.71 24.71
CA GLU A 53 0.76 -3.13 25.99
C GLU A 53 -0.76 -2.98 25.99
N ALA A 54 -1.29 -1.90 25.41
CA ALA A 54 -2.73 -1.67 25.30
C ALA A 54 -3.46 -2.72 24.43
N ASN A 55 -2.76 -3.32 23.47
CA ASN A 55 -3.36 -4.19 22.46
C ASN A 55 -3.00 -5.69 22.65
N ARG A 56 -1.93 -6.03 23.39
CA ARG A 56 -1.32 -7.37 23.40
C ARG A 56 -2.26 -8.53 23.70
N TYR A 57 -3.29 -8.31 24.52
CA TYR A 57 -4.24 -9.35 24.91
C TYR A 57 -5.38 -9.56 23.91
N ASN A 58 -5.72 -8.54 23.14
CA ASN A 58 -6.90 -8.55 22.27
C ASN A 58 -6.54 -8.49 20.78
N ILE A 59 -5.26 -8.31 20.43
CA ILE A 59 -4.83 -8.11 19.03
C ILE A 59 -5.13 -9.32 18.13
N SER A 60 -5.10 -10.53 18.68
CA SER A 60 -5.59 -11.75 17.99
C SER A 60 -7.11 -11.72 17.77
N ASP A 61 -7.82 -11.04 18.67
CA ASP A 61 -9.26 -10.79 18.79
C ASP A 61 -9.87 -9.91 17.68
N TYR A 62 -9.09 -8.91 17.24
CA TYR A 62 -9.60 -7.74 16.51
C TYR A 62 -10.04 -7.94 15.06
N ILE A 63 -11.34 -7.85 14.75
CA ILE A 63 -11.76 -7.72 13.34
C ILE A 63 -10.99 -6.59 12.63
N GLU A 64 -10.92 -6.59 11.29
CA GLU A 64 -10.05 -5.68 10.51
C GLU A 64 -10.17 -4.21 10.94
N TYR A 65 -11.40 -3.73 11.19
CA TYR A 65 -11.63 -2.37 11.66
C TYR A 65 -11.05 -2.10 13.05
N GLN A 66 -11.11 -3.06 13.98
CA GLN A 66 -10.49 -2.95 15.31
C GLN A 66 -8.96 -2.97 15.21
N LEU A 67 -8.40 -3.85 14.38
CA LEU A 67 -6.95 -3.93 14.17
C LEU A 67 -6.43 -2.62 13.59
N PHE A 68 -7.15 -2.09 12.60
CA PHE A 68 -6.86 -0.81 12.01
C PHE A 68 -6.98 0.32 13.03
N GLY A 69 -8.11 0.44 13.73
CA GLY A 69 -8.39 1.55 14.65
C GLY A 69 -7.54 1.56 15.92
N HIS A 70 -7.28 0.41 16.53
CA HIS A 70 -6.59 0.33 17.83
C HIS A 70 -5.07 0.21 17.73
N PHE A 71 -4.54 -0.29 16.61
CA PHE A 71 -3.11 -0.57 16.47
C PHE A 71 -2.47 0.16 15.29
N ILE A 72 -2.96 -0.06 14.08
CA ILE A 72 -2.33 0.46 12.86
C ILE A 72 -2.48 1.99 12.76
N SER A 73 -3.70 2.51 12.93
CA SER A 73 -4.00 3.94 12.79
C SER A 73 -3.20 4.79 13.79
N PRO A 74 -3.10 4.43 15.09
CA PRO A 74 -2.19 5.12 16.02
C PRO A 74 -0.73 5.15 15.54
N LEU A 75 -0.21 4.03 15.03
CA LEU A 75 1.14 3.96 14.48
C LEU A 75 1.32 4.89 13.27
N LEU A 76 0.36 4.90 12.34
CA LEU A 76 0.41 5.77 11.15
C LEU A 76 0.28 7.26 11.52
N HIS A 77 -0.59 7.59 12.48
CA HIS A 77 -0.72 8.97 12.98
C HIS A 77 0.54 9.49 13.66
N LYS A 78 1.29 8.61 14.33
CA LYS A 78 2.58 8.97 14.95
C LYS A 78 3.63 9.42 13.92
N ILE A 79 3.57 8.90 12.69
CA ILE A 79 4.47 9.30 11.59
C ILE A 79 4.14 10.72 11.09
N TYR A 80 2.89 11.17 11.26
CA TYR A 80 2.41 12.50 10.89
C TYR A 80 2.65 12.86 9.40
N PHE A 81 1.88 12.26 8.49
CA PHE A 81 2.00 12.52 7.05
C PHE A 81 1.38 13.86 6.62
N TYR A 82 0.75 14.63 7.52
CA TYR A 82 0.04 15.86 7.19
C TYR A 82 1.01 17.04 6.97
N THR A 83 1.33 17.32 5.71
CA THR A 83 2.25 18.40 5.31
C THR A 83 1.58 19.36 4.33
N LYS A 84 2.29 20.45 3.97
CA LYS A 84 1.84 21.37 2.91
C LYS A 84 1.74 20.74 1.50
N ASN A 85 2.41 19.60 1.28
CA ASN A 85 2.57 19.00 -0.05
C ASN A 85 1.79 17.69 -0.21
N PHE A 86 1.58 16.95 0.89
CA PHE A 86 0.92 15.66 0.91
C PHE A 86 0.32 15.39 2.29
N ARG A 87 -0.63 14.46 2.32
CA ARG A 87 -1.23 13.90 3.54
C ARG A 87 -1.68 12.47 3.30
N GLU A 88 -2.04 11.80 4.36
CA GLU A 88 -2.72 10.52 4.34
C GLU A 88 -4.21 10.67 3.98
N TRP A 89 -4.70 9.65 3.28
CA TRP A 89 -6.09 9.49 2.85
C TRP A 89 -6.52 8.06 3.14
N TYR A 90 -7.65 7.90 3.82
CA TYR A 90 -8.24 6.61 4.14
C TYR A 90 -9.41 6.33 3.21
N GLN A 91 -9.40 5.18 2.55
CA GLN A 91 -10.44 4.78 1.58
C GLN A 91 -10.81 5.83 0.51
N PRO A 92 -9.85 6.58 -0.06
CA PRO A 92 -10.15 7.55 -1.12
C PRO A 92 -10.63 6.84 -2.38
N GLU A 93 -11.41 7.50 -3.22
CA GLU A 93 -11.68 6.97 -4.56
C GLU A 93 -10.41 7.03 -5.42
N LEU A 94 -10.12 5.94 -6.10
CA LEU A 94 -9.05 5.86 -7.08
C LEU A 94 -9.58 5.13 -8.33
N SER A 95 -9.37 5.73 -9.49
CA SER A 95 -9.75 5.14 -10.78
C SER A 95 -8.75 5.54 -11.84
N GLY A 96 -8.48 4.65 -12.79
CA GLY A 96 -7.66 4.99 -13.95
C GLY A 96 -7.53 3.86 -14.95
N ILE A 97 -6.90 4.18 -16.08
CA ILE A 97 -6.74 3.25 -17.20
C ILE A 97 -5.35 2.62 -17.15
N VAL A 98 -5.30 1.29 -17.20
CA VAL A 98 -4.06 0.51 -17.36
C VAL A 98 -4.24 -0.42 -18.56
N ASN A 99 -3.43 -0.20 -19.61
CA ASN A 99 -3.43 -1.04 -20.82
C ASN A 99 -4.85 -1.25 -21.40
N GLY A 100 -5.59 -0.16 -21.56
CA GLY A 100 -6.96 -0.13 -22.11
C GLY A 100 -8.08 -0.61 -21.18
N LYS A 101 -7.78 -0.93 -19.92
CA LYS A 101 -8.74 -1.41 -18.93
C LYS A 101 -8.92 -0.39 -17.82
N ILE A 102 -10.16 -0.20 -17.37
CA ILE A 102 -10.48 0.69 -16.25
C ILE A 102 -10.35 -0.12 -14.97
N LEU A 103 -9.53 0.38 -14.06
CA LEU A 103 -9.36 -0.16 -12.72
C LEU A 103 -9.87 0.89 -11.74
N LYS A 104 -10.73 0.51 -10.81
CA LYS A 104 -11.32 1.44 -9.83
C LYS A 104 -11.51 0.82 -8.45
N GLY A 105 -11.66 1.66 -7.43
CA GLY A 105 -12.03 1.23 -6.08
C GLY A 105 -11.45 2.15 -5.02
N ARG A 106 -11.40 1.67 -3.78
CA ARG A 106 -10.94 2.44 -2.63
C ARG A 106 -9.78 1.70 -1.95
N PRO A 107 -8.51 2.13 -2.12
CA PRO A 107 -7.41 1.60 -1.33
C PRO A 107 -7.60 1.93 0.16
N ASP A 108 -7.17 1.04 1.07
CA ASP A 108 -7.37 1.25 2.52
C ASP A 108 -6.66 2.52 3.00
N PHE A 109 -5.44 2.73 2.53
CA PHE A 109 -4.61 3.88 2.86
C PHE A 109 -3.76 4.32 1.66
N MET A 110 -3.69 5.63 1.46
CA MET A 110 -2.88 6.26 0.43
C MET A 110 -2.23 7.54 0.97
N ILE A 111 -0.94 7.74 0.68
CA ILE A 111 -0.32 9.06 0.80
C ILE A 111 -0.44 9.74 -0.56
N ALA A 112 -0.98 10.95 -0.61
CA ALA A 112 -1.13 11.69 -1.85
C ALA A 112 -1.06 13.21 -1.61
N SER A 113 -0.72 13.97 -2.66
CA SER A 113 -0.96 15.41 -2.68
C SER A 113 -2.46 15.73 -2.71
N GLY A 114 -2.81 16.99 -2.46
CA GLY A 114 -4.18 17.49 -2.53
C GLY A 114 -4.65 18.11 -1.21
N LYS A 115 -5.63 19.01 -1.29
CA LYS A 115 -6.16 19.75 -0.13
C LYS A 115 -7.47 19.14 0.36
N THR A 116 -8.47 19.11 -0.52
CA THR A 116 -9.83 18.61 -0.23
C THR A 116 -10.00 17.16 -0.68
N GLU A 117 -9.33 16.78 -1.75
CA GLU A 117 -9.33 15.43 -2.33
C GLU A 117 -7.91 15.04 -2.75
N PRO A 118 -7.59 13.74 -2.85
CA PRO A 118 -6.27 13.31 -3.27
C PRO A 118 -6.07 13.51 -4.77
N GLU A 119 -4.90 14.02 -5.15
CA GLU A 119 -4.56 14.33 -6.55
C GLU A 119 -3.46 13.42 -7.09
N LYS A 120 -2.28 13.39 -6.46
CA LYS A 120 -1.12 12.60 -6.91
C LYS A 120 -0.71 11.59 -5.85
N PRO A 121 -0.99 10.30 -6.05
CA PRO A 121 -0.58 9.25 -5.11
C PRO A 121 0.94 9.11 -5.03
N PHE A 122 1.48 8.87 -3.84
CA PHE A 122 2.91 8.65 -3.61
C PHE A 122 3.20 7.29 -2.98
N PHE A 123 2.25 6.76 -2.21
CA PHE A 123 2.39 5.49 -1.52
C PHE A 123 1.03 4.87 -1.23
N PHE A 124 0.96 3.54 -1.19
CA PHE A 124 -0.22 2.78 -0.80
C PHE A 124 0.12 1.83 0.34
N LEU A 125 -0.80 1.65 1.27
CA LEU A 125 -0.75 0.57 2.26
C LEU A 125 -2.04 -0.23 2.15
N GLN A 126 -1.92 -1.53 1.85
CA GLN A 126 -3.04 -2.37 1.46
C GLN A 126 -3.20 -3.60 2.35
N GLU A 127 -4.46 -3.80 2.73
CA GLU A 127 -5.04 -4.76 3.67
C GLU A 127 -4.38 -4.89 5.06
N PHE A 128 -5.24 -4.73 6.06
CA PHE A 128 -4.94 -4.95 7.48
C PHE A 128 -5.62 -6.24 7.93
N LYS A 129 -5.22 -7.37 7.33
CA LYS A 129 -5.79 -8.67 7.69
C LYS A 129 -4.97 -9.38 8.73
N LYS A 130 -5.63 -9.97 9.73
CA LYS A 130 -4.98 -10.83 10.74
C LYS A 130 -4.26 -12.03 10.12
N GLN A 131 -4.86 -12.61 9.07
CA GLN A 131 -4.41 -13.84 8.44
C GLN A 131 -4.70 -13.80 6.93
N ALA A 132 -4.06 -14.68 6.17
CA ALA A 132 -4.36 -14.82 4.75
C ALA A 132 -5.84 -15.21 4.57
N THR A 133 -6.52 -14.55 3.65
CA THR A 133 -7.90 -14.86 3.27
C THR A 133 -7.96 -15.09 1.76
N ASN A 134 -9.17 -15.19 1.19
CA ASN A 134 -9.35 -15.28 -0.26
C ASN A 134 -9.01 -13.96 -1.01
N SER A 135 -8.75 -12.85 -0.31
CA SER A 135 -8.19 -11.66 -0.92
C SER A 135 -6.73 -11.88 -1.33
N ASP A 136 -6.28 -11.16 -2.36
CA ASP A 136 -4.91 -11.19 -2.81
C ASP A 136 -4.28 -9.79 -2.67
N PRO A 137 -3.93 -9.36 -1.45
CA PRO A 137 -3.56 -7.96 -1.16
C PRO A 137 -2.37 -7.48 -2.01
N LEU A 138 -1.42 -8.38 -2.32
CA LEU A 138 -0.33 -8.07 -3.23
C LEU A 138 -0.85 -7.71 -4.64
N ARG A 139 -1.83 -8.43 -5.18
CA ARG A 139 -2.32 -8.23 -6.55
C ARG A 139 -3.19 -6.98 -6.63
N GLN A 140 -4.00 -6.74 -5.60
CA GLN A 140 -4.76 -5.50 -5.46
C GLN A 140 -3.83 -4.29 -5.35
N LEU A 141 -2.79 -4.36 -4.50
CA LEU A 141 -1.76 -3.32 -4.36
C LEU A 141 -1.07 -3.04 -5.70
N ILE A 142 -0.61 -4.06 -6.43
CA ILE A 142 0.05 -3.89 -7.74
C ILE A 142 -0.85 -3.14 -8.72
N ALA A 143 -2.15 -3.44 -8.73
CA ALA A 143 -3.10 -2.80 -9.62
C ALA A 143 -3.32 -1.31 -9.27
N GLN A 144 -3.45 -0.99 -7.98
CA GLN A 144 -3.52 0.39 -7.49
C GLN A 144 -2.25 1.17 -7.85
N MET A 145 -1.08 0.58 -7.64
CA MET A 145 0.21 1.16 -8.00
C MET A 145 0.32 1.40 -9.50
N ALA A 146 -0.16 0.49 -10.36
CA ALA A 146 -0.16 0.66 -11.81
C ALA A 146 -1.05 1.83 -12.26
N VAL A 147 -2.23 1.99 -11.65
CA VAL A 147 -3.10 3.16 -11.86
C VAL A 147 -2.37 4.44 -11.47
N ALA A 148 -1.76 4.48 -10.28
CA ALA A 148 -1.04 5.65 -9.81
C ALA A 148 0.17 6.03 -10.68
N ILE A 149 0.93 5.04 -11.19
CA ILE A 149 2.01 5.29 -12.15
C ILE A 149 1.48 6.03 -13.38
N ASN A 150 0.32 5.62 -13.91
CA ASN A 150 -0.27 6.26 -15.09
C ASN A 150 -0.83 7.65 -14.77
N LEU A 151 -1.56 7.81 -13.66
CA LEU A 151 -2.09 9.11 -13.22
C LEU A 151 -0.98 10.13 -13.02
N ASN A 152 0.12 9.72 -12.38
CA ASN A 152 1.26 10.57 -12.13
C ASN A 152 2.15 10.79 -13.36
N LYS A 153 1.87 10.12 -14.49
CA LYS A 153 2.78 10.05 -15.65
C LYS A 153 4.21 9.62 -15.24
N GLY A 154 4.29 8.79 -14.21
CA GLY A 154 5.53 8.34 -13.59
C GLY A 154 6.06 7.04 -14.19
N LYS A 155 7.14 6.53 -13.58
CA LYS A 155 7.72 5.22 -13.92
C LYS A 155 7.77 4.26 -12.74
N LYS A 156 7.56 4.73 -11.51
CA LYS A 156 7.74 3.95 -10.30
C LYS A 156 6.68 4.31 -9.28
N MET A 157 6.24 3.33 -8.51
CA MET A 157 5.37 3.51 -7.37
C MET A 157 5.84 2.60 -6.24
N ARG A 158 5.54 3.01 -5.01
CA ARG A 158 5.90 2.33 -3.77
C ARG A 158 4.63 2.00 -3.01
N GLY A 159 4.66 0.91 -2.28
CA GLY A 159 3.58 0.55 -1.39
C GLY A 159 3.99 -0.56 -0.47
N ALA A 160 3.09 -0.89 0.44
CA ALA A 160 3.22 -2.05 1.30
C ALA A 160 1.86 -2.74 1.44
N TYR A 161 1.88 -4.00 1.83
CA TYR A 161 0.70 -4.69 2.31
C TYR A 161 1.00 -5.44 3.60
N ASN A 162 0.01 -5.57 4.46
CA ASN A 162 0.16 -6.26 5.73
C ASN A 162 -0.62 -7.58 5.74
N ILE A 163 0.01 -8.64 6.24
CA ILE A 163 -0.68 -9.90 6.57
C ILE A 163 -0.20 -10.33 7.95
N GLY A 164 -1.08 -10.20 8.94
CA GLY A 164 -0.77 -10.42 10.35
C GLY A 164 0.38 -9.50 10.81
N LYS A 165 1.46 -10.09 11.30
CA LYS A 165 2.64 -9.33 11.74
C LYS A 165 3.59 -8.91 10.62
N TRP A 166 3.37 -9.38 9.40
CA TRP A 166 4.31 -9.20 8.29
C TRP A 166 3.96 -7.97 7.46
N TRP A 167 4.87 -7.00 7.45
CA TRP A 167 4.83 -5.85 6.55
C TRP A 167 5.61 -6.19 5.29
N ASN A 168 4.94 -6.24 4.15
CA ASN A 168 5.54 -6.60 2.89
C ASN A 168 5.64 -5.36 2.02
N PHE A 169 6.85 -4.89 1.74
CA PHE A 169 7.12 -3.71 0.94
C PHE A 169 7.28 -4.07 -0.53
N VAL A 170 6.69 -3.26 -1.40
CA VAL A 170 6.64 -3.48 -2.86
C VAL A 170 7.07 -2.22 -3.59
N VAL A 171 7.94 -2.41 -4.58
CA VAL A 171 8.23 -1.40 -5.60
C VAL A 171 7.75 -1.92 -6.94
N LEU A 172 6.93 -1.12 -7.63
CA LEU A 172 6.48 -1.39 -8.99
C LEU A 172 7.13 -0.40 -9.94
N GLU A 173 7.75 -0.89 -11.01
CA GLU A 173 8.41 -0.09 -12.02
C GLU A 173 7.83 -0.39 -13.41
N LYS A 174 7.40 0.64 -14.12
CA LYS A 174 6.94 0.57 -15.51
C LYS A 174 8.13 0.66 -16.45
N ILE A 175 8.40 -0.42 -17.18
CA ILE A 175 9.56 -0.53 -18.06
C ILE A 175 9.21 -0.26 -19.53
N ALA A 176 7.96 -0.52 -19.91
CA ALA A 176 7.44 -0.25 -21.25
C ALA A 176 5.91 -0.15 -21.20
N TYR A 177 5.28 0.13 -22.34
CA TYR A 177 3.83 0.07 -22.46
C TYR A 177 3.32 -1.34 -22.07
N GLY A 178 2.43 -1.40 -21.09
CA GLY A 178 1.84 -2.65 -20.60
C GLY A 178 2.81 -3.62 -19.90
N LYS A 179 4.04 -3.20 -19.59
CA LYS A 179 5.06 -4.05 -18.93
C LYS A 179 5.60 -3.42 -17.67
N TYR A 180 5.58 -4.18 -16.58
CA TYR A 180 6.02 -3.76 -15.26
C TYR A 180 6.95 -4.79 -14.62
N LYS A 181 7.87 -4.32 -13.79
CA LYS A 181 8.68 -5.13 -12.87
C LYS A 181 8.22 -4.87 -11.44
N LYS A 182 8.06 -5.93 -10.65
CA LYS A 182 7.79 -5.86 -9.21
C LYS A 182 8.98 -6.40 -8.42
N MET A 183 9.41 -5.64 -7.41
CA MET A 183 10.31 -6.10 -6.36
C MET A 183 9.53 -6.13 -5.05
N ALA A 184 9.79 -7.14 -4.21
CA ALA A 184 9.17 -7.24 -2.89
C ALA A 184 10.20 -7.64 -1.83
N LYS A 185 10.02 -7.11 -0.62
CA LYS A 185 10.82 -7.42 0.57
C LYS A 185 9.90 -7.48 1.79
N ILE A 186 10.18 -8.43 2.68
CA ILE A 186 9.53 -8.57 4.00
C ILE A 186 10.42 -7.88 5.02
#